data_AF-A0A4P1RFS5-F1
#
_entry.id   AF-A0A4P1RFS5-F1
#
_cell.length_a   1.000
_cell.length_b   1.000
_cell.length_c   1.000
_cell.angle_alpha   90.00
_cell.angle_beta   90.00
_cell.angle_gamma   90.00
#
_symmetry.space_group_name_H-M   'P 1'
#
loop_
_entity.id
_entity.type
_entity.pdbx_description
1 polymer ?
#
loop_
_entity_poly.entity_id
_entity_poly.type
_entity_poly.pdbx_seq_one_letter_code
_entity_poly.pdbx_strand_id
1 'polypeptide(L)'
;MATPFTGHLDGGGGLAVLSNAVNKVDSSSSVLNGGADLKKCAQLDSPILIFLFFHKAVRNELDALHRLAMAFATGNRSDIDALRERYHFLSSIYRHHSNAEDEVIFPALDIRVKNVAQTYSLEHKGESNLFDHLFELLNSSTDIGDSFPRELASCTGALQTSVSQHMAKEEEQV
;
A
#
# COMPACT_ATOMS: atom_id res chain seq x y z
N MET A 1 46.24 -16.03 -41.66
CA MET A 1 47.45 -15.35 -42.17
C MET A 1 47.64 -14.08 -41.38
N ALA A 2 48.89 -13.79 -41.04
CA ALA A 2 49.32 -12.76 -40.10
C ALA A 2 49.34 -11.33 -40.69
N THR A 3 49.53 -10.37 -39.76
CA THR A 3 49.69 -8.89 -39.78
C THR A 3 50.63 -8.30 -40.85
N PRO A 4 50.73 -6.95 -41.05
CA PRO A 4 51.44 -5.96 -40.17
C PRO A 4 50.69 -4.59 -39.98
N PHE A 5 50.78 -3.88 -38.83
CA PHE A 5 51.81 -2.88 -38.37
C PHE A 5 51.95 -1.64 -39.30
N THR A 6 51.90 -0.35 -38.90
CA THR A 6 52.64 0.36 -37.83
C THR A 6 52.12 1.81 -37.66
N GLY A 7 52.28 2.42 -36.47
CA GLY A 7 52.25 3.88 -36.28
C GLY A 7 52.39 4.33 -34.82
N HIS A 8 53.63 4.53 -34.37
CA HIS A 8 54.08 4.89 -33.02
C HIS A 8 54.61 6.33 -33.00
N LEU A 9 54.26 7.14 -31.98
CA LEU A 9 55.03 8.23 -31.33
C LEU A 9 54.33 8.51 -29.99
N ASP A 10 54.85 8.07 -28.84
CA ASP A 10 55.83 8.70 -27.94
C ASP A 10 55.43 10.08 -27.38
N GLY A 11 55.53 10.24 -26.06
CA GLY A 11 55.23 11.49 -25.35
C GLY A 11 54.89 11.29 -23.87
N GLY A 12 55.91 11.14 -23.03
CA GLY A 12 55.78 11.05 -21.58
C GLY A 12 55.33 12.35 -20.90
N GLY A 13 54.77 12.20 -19.69
CA GLY A 13 54.42 13.31 -18.80
C GLY A 13 53.96 12.76 -17.45
N GLY A 14 54.67 13.11 -16.37
CA GLY A 14 54.50 12.54 -15.05
C GLY A 14 53.42 13.17 -14.17
N LEU A 15 53.35 12.63 -12.94
CA LEU A 15 52.84 13.22 -11.69
C LEU A 15 51.36 13.64 -11.64
N ALA A 16 50.54 12.87 -10.93
CA ALA A 16 50.14 13.19 -9.55
C ALA A 16 49.10 12.17 -9.04
N VAL A 17 49.47 11.44 -7.99
CA VAL A 17 48.50 10.71 -7.16
C VAL A 17 47.75 11.75 -6.31
N LEU A 18 46.46 11.91 -6.55
CA LEU A 18 45.56 12.70 -5.71
C LEU A 18 44.54 11.74 -5.09
N SER A 19 44.85 11.32 -3.87
CA SER A 19 43.91 10.70 -2.95
C SER A 19 42.83 11.71 -2.59
N ASN A 20 41.60 11.48 -3.03
CA ASN A 20 40.45 12.25 -2.54
C ASN A 20 39.73 11.44 -1.47
N ALA A 21 39.86 11.94 -0.23
CA ALA A 21 39.18 11.45 0.95
C ALA A 21 37.66 11.63 0.81
N VAL A 22 36.93 10.59 1.20
CA VAL A 22 35.47 10.61 1.34
C VAL A 22 35.11 11.51 2.50
N ASN A 23 34.49 12.65 2.22
CA ASN A 23 33.82 13.46 3.24
C ASN A 23 32.58 12.71 3.74
N LYS A 24 32.63 12.32 5.01
CA LYS A 24 31.51 11.75 5.75
C LYS A 24 30.50 12.88 6.00
N VAL A 25 29.38 12.85 5.29
CA VAL A 25 28.23 13.72 5.56
C VAL A 25 27.39 13.03 6.62
N ASP A 26 27.36 13.62 7.82
CA ASP A 26 26.46 13.23 8.88
C ASP A 26 25.03 13.66 8.51
N SER A 27 24.28 12.73 7.91
CA SER A 27 22.84 12.89 7.76
C SER A 27 22.18 12.65 9.11
N SER A 28 21.85 13.73 9.82
CA SER A 28 20.84 13.67 10.89
C SER A 28 19.47 13.39 10.25
N SER A 29 19.16 12.12 10.06
CA SER A 29 17.77 11.68 9.88
C SER A 29 17.11 11.70 11.26
N SER A 30 16.14 12.60 11.41
CA SER A 30 15.20 12.58 12.52
C SER A 30 14.58 11.18 12.62
N VAL A 31 14.89 10.52 13.73
CA VAL A 31 14.46 9.16 14.05
C VAL A 31 12.95 9.09 14.04
N LEU A 32 12.37 8.50 12.99
CA LEU A 32 11.03 7.96 13.04
C LEU A 32 11.07 6.82 14.06
N ASN A 33 10.33 6.97 15.16
CA ASN A 33 10.23 6.01 16.24
C ASN A 33 9.36 4.79 15.80
N GLY A 34 9.77 4.10 14.73
CA GLY A 34 9.13 2.90 14.17
C GLY A 34 10.01 1.65 14.22
N GLY A 35 11.15 1.72 14.90
CA GLY A 35 12.18 0.65 14.88
C GLY A 35 11.80 -0.66 15.58
N ALA A 36 10.69 -0.70 16.33
CA ALA A 36 10.23 -1.90 17.01
C ALA A 36 9.50 -2.89 16.06
N ASP A 37 8.69 -2.38 15.13
CA ASP A 37 7.90 -3.23 14.22
C ASP A 37 8.77 -3.84 13.11
N LEU A 38 9.73 -3.08 12.58
CA LEU A 38 10.59 -3.57 11.49
C LEU A 38 11.56 -4.67 11.97
N LYS A 39 12.02 -4.62 13.23
CA LYS A 39 12.86 -5.69 13.82
C LYS A 39 12.09 -6.99 14.08
N LYS A 40 10.78 -6.93 14.27
CA LYS A 40 9.93 -8.12 14.48
C LYS A 40 9.72 -8.91 13.18
N CYS A 41 9.69 -8.24 12.02
CA CYS A 41 9.57 -8.89 10.72
C CYS A 41 10.72 -9.89 10.44
N ALA A 42 11.94 -9.60 10.91
CA ALA A 42 13.10 -10.48 10.76
C ALA A 42 13.08 -11.71 11.71
N GLN A 43 12.13 -11.77 12.64
CA GLN A 43 11.92 -12.88 13.59
C GLN A 43 10.55 -13.54 13.43
N LEU A 44 9.87 -13.36 12.29
CA LEU A 44 8.61 -14.08 12.06
C LEU A 44 8.91 -15.56 11.87
N ASP A 45 8.35 -16.40 12.75
CA ASP A 45 8.46 -17.86 12.70
C ASP A 45 7.87 -18.45 11.40
N SER A 46 7.10 -17.66 10.65
CA SER A 46 6.63 -17.97 9.30
C SER A 46 6.53 -16.70 8.44
N PRO A 47 7.08 -16.69 7.20
CA PRO A 47 6.96 -15.55 6.28
C PRO A 47 5.53 -15.10 5.99
N ILE A 48 4.55 -16.00 6.11
CA ILE A 48 3.13 -15.70 5.90
C ILE A 48 2.57 -14.71 6.93
N LEU A 49 3.20 -14.58 8.10
CA LEU A 49 2.72 -13.66 9.15
C LEU A 49 2.86 -12.19 8.76
N ILE A 50 3.55 -11.87 7.66
CA ILE A 50 3.62 -10.51 7.14
C ILE A 50 2.24 -9.95 6.76
N PHE A 51 1.30 -10.82 6.32
CA PHE A 51 -0.07 -10.44 5.96
C PHE A 51 -0.81 -9.78 7.12
N LEU A 52 -0.62 -10.27 8.35
CA LEU A 52 -1.24 -9.72 9.55
C LEU A 52 -0.89 -8.24 9.77
N PHE A 53 0.33 -7.82 9.40
CA PHE A 53 0.73 -6.42 9.52
C PHE A 53 0.04 -5.54 8.49
N PHE A 54 -0.07 -6.02 7.24
CA PHE A 54 -0.82 -5.31 6.20
C PHE A 54 -2.30 -5.20 6.58
N HIS A 55 -2.92 -6.30 7.04
CA HIS A 55 -4.32 -6.29 7.45
C HIS A 55 -4.56 -5.33 8.61
N LYS A 56 -3.67 -5.33 9.61
CA LYS A 56 -3.73 -4.37 10.72
C LYS A 56 -3.63 -2.93 10.22
N ALA A 57 -2.72 -2.64 9.29
CA ALA A 57 -2.57 -1.30 8.74
C ALA A 57 -3.81 -0.85 7.94
N VAL A 58 -4.34 -1.73 7.08
CA VAL A 58 -5.56 -1.46 6.30
C VAL A 58 -6.77 -1.24 7.21
N ARG A 59 -6.99 -2.10 8.22
CA ARG A 59 -8.09 -1.94 9.18
C ARG A 59 -7.98 -0.64 9.97
N ASN A 60 -6.79 -0.25 10.40
CA ASN A 60 -6.57 1.02 11.11
C ASN A 60 -6.89 2.22 10.22
N GLU A 61 -6.53 2.16 8.94
CA GLU A 61 -6.80 3.25 8.00
C GLU A 61 -8.29 3.32 7.62
N LEU A 62 -8.97 2.18 7.43
CA LEU A 62 -10.42 2.11 7.24
C LEU A 62 -11.18 2.74 8.41
N ASP A 63 -10.78 2.39 9.63
CA ASP A 63 -11.36 2.90 10.87
C ASP A 63 -11.16 4.42 11.01
N ALA A 64 -9.98 4.92 10.64
CA ALA A 64 -9.71 6.35 10.63
C ALA A 64 -10.49 7.09 9.53
N LEU A 65 -10.60 6.51 8.33
CA LEU A 65 -11.39 7.05 7.22
C LEU A 65 -12.88 7.12 7.58
N HIS A 66 -13.44 6.06 8.16
CA HIS A 66 -14.83 6.00 8.57
C HIS A 66 -15.14 7.02 9.68
N ARG A 67 -14.26 7.16 10.69
CA ARG A 67 -14.41 8.21 11.71
C ARG A 67 -14.47 9.62 11.13
N LEU A 68 -13.62 9.92 10.15
CA LEU A 68 -13.64 11.21 9.48
C LEU A 68 -14.94 11.43 8.70
N ALA A 69 -15.43 10.40 7.99
CA ALA A 69 -16.70 10.47 7.28
C ALA A 69 -17.89 10.68 8.23
N MET A 70 -17.90 10.01 9.38
CA MET A 70 -18.90 10.20 10.44
C MET A 70 -18.86 11.60 11.04
N ALA A 71 -17.66 12.14 11.30
CA ALA A 71 -17.50 13.51 11.77
C ALA A 71 -18.04 14.52 10.72
N PHE A 72 -17.70 14.31 9.45
CA PHE A 72 -18.22 15.09 8.33
C PHE A 72 -19.76 15.04 8.23
N ALA A 73 -20.35 13.86 8.44
CA ALA A 73 -21.80 13.66 8.43
C ALA A 73 -22.53 14.35 9.58
N THR A 74 -21.92 14.43 10.76
CA THR A 74 -22.51 14.95 12.00
C THR A 74 -22.31 16.45 12.21
N GLY A 75 -21.80 17.15 11.20
CA GLY A 75 -21.73 18.62 11.17
C GLY A 75 -20.33 19.19 11.42
N ASN A 76 -19.34 18.36 11.76
CA ASN A 76 -17.94 18.75 11.64
C ASN A 76 -17.52 18.57 10.18
N ARG A 77 -18.00 19.48 9.30
CA ARG A 77 -17.65 19.52 7.87
C ARG A 77 -16.21 20.00 7.68
N SER A 78 -15.29 19.25 8.29
CA SER A 78 -13.85 19.35 8.10
C SER A 78 -13.49 19.15 6.64
N ASP A 79 -12.21 19.38 6.35
CA ASP A 79 -11.64 19.32 5.01
C ASP A 79 -11.92 17.98 4.31
N ILE A 80 -12.74 18.03 3.26
CA ILE A 80 -13.06 16.88 2.40
C ILE A 80 -11.81 16.40 1.64
N ASP A 81 -10.81 17.26 1.46
CA ASP A 81 -9.56 16.91 0.80
C ASP A 81 -8.76 15.93 1.67
N ALA A 82 -8.78 16.07 3.00
CA ALA A 82 -8.16 15.10 3.90
C ALA A 82 -8.81 13.70 3.80
N LEU A 83 -10.13 13.64 3.59
CA LEU A 83 -10.84 12.39 3.31
C LEU A 83 -10.41 11.79 1.97
N ARG A 84 -10.26 12.64 0.95
CA ARG A 84 -9.84 12.24 -0.40
C ARG A 84 -8.41 11.71 -0.43
N GLU A 85 -7.47 12.36 0.24
CA GLU A 85 -6.08 11.92 0.34
C GLU A 85 -5.96 10.54 1.01
N ARG A 86 -6.64 10.36 2.14
CA ARG A 86 -6.66 9.08 2.87
C ARG A 86 -7.32 7.97 2.07
N TYR A 87 -8.43 8.28 1.41
CA TYR A 87 -9.07 7.37 0.46
C TYR A 87 -8.08 6.92 -0.63
N HIS A 88 -7.38 7.85 -1.29
CA HIS A 88 -6.46 7.50 -2.39
C HIS A 88 -5.32 6.62 -1.92
N PHE A 89 -4.73 6.94 -0.76
CA PHE A 89 -3.69 6.12 -0.17
C PHE A 89 -4.21 4.71 0.13
N LEU A 90 -5.33 4.59 0.83
CA LEU A 90 -5.92 3.31 1.19
C LEU A 90 -6.31 2.48 -0.05
N SER A 91 -6.97 3.09 -1.03
CA SER A 91 -7.37 2.44 -2.28
C SER A 91 -6.15 1.87 -3.03
N SER A 92 -5.04 2.61 -3.07
CA SER A 92 -3.81 2.12 -3.69
C SER A 92 -3.21 0.94 -2.93
N ILE A 93 -3.12 1.03 -1.60
CA ILE A 93 -2.57 -0.05 -0.77
C ILE A 93 -3.44 -1.31 -0.87
N TYR A 94 -4.75 -1.17 -0.74
CA TYR A 94 -5.69 -2.28 -0.80
C TYR A 94 -5.66 -2.97 -2.18
N ARG A 95 -5.65 -2.20 -3.28
CA ARG A 95 -5.51 -2.76 -4.63
C ARG A 95 -4.22 -3.55 -4.82
N HIS A 96 -3.10 -3.09 -4.26
CA HIS A 96 -1.85 -3.84 -4.34
C HIS A 96 -1.89 -5.14 -3.51
N HIS A 97 -2.56 -5.11 -2.36
CA HIS A 97 -2.77 -6.28 -1.52
C HIS A 97 -3.66 -7.33 -2.21
N SER A 98 -4.84 -6.94 -2.70
CA SER A 98 -5.76 -7.86 -3.39
C SER A 98 -5.15 -8.44 -4.67
N ASN A 99 -4.40 -7.64 -5.44
CA ASN A 99 -3.68 -8.14 -6.62
C ASN A 99 -2.59 -9.16 -6.24
N ALA A 100 -1.84 -8.91 -5.16
CA ALA A 100 -0.81 -9.85 -4.72
C ALA A 100 -1.44 -11.20 -4.32
N GLU A 101 -2.62 -11.17 -3.71
CA GLU A 101 -3.37 -12.36 -3.37
C GLU A 101 -3.91 -13.09 -4.60
N ASP A 102 -4.65 -12.39 -5.45
CA ASP A 102 -5.29 -12.95 -6.63
C ASP A 102 -4.28 -13.50 -7.66
N GLU A 103 -3.12 -12.84 -7.81
CA GLU A 103 -2.12 -13.20 -8.83
C GLU A 103 -1.04 -14.16 -8.31
N VAL A 104 -0.78 -14.20 -7.00
CA VAL A 104 0.34 -14.98 -6.44
C VAL A 104 -0.09 -15.95 -5.36
N ILE A 105 -0.78 -15.49 -4.31
CA ILE A 105 -1.07 -16.32 -3.13
C ILE A 105 -2.17 -17.33 -3.39
N PHE A 106 -3.33 -16.87 -3.87
CA PHE A 106 -4.48 -17.72 -4.13
C PHE A 106 -4.22 -18.76 -5.24
N PRO A 107 -3.52 -18.46 -6.34
CA PRO A 107 -3.12 -19.49 -7.30
C PRO A 107 -2.23 -20.57 -6.67
N ALA A 108 -1.31 -20.19 -5.77
CA ALA A 108 -0.48 -21.16 -5.07
C ALA A 108 -1.31 -22.02 -4.08
N LEU A 109 -2.32 -21.42 -3.45
CA LEU A 109 -3.25 -22.12 -2.55
C LEU A 109 -4.21 -23.06 -3.31
N ASP A 110 -4.72 -22.66 -4.47
CA ASP A 110 -5.71 -23.44 -5.26
C ASP A 110 -5.14 -24.76 -5.79
N ILE A 111 -3.81 -24.85 -5.94
CA ILE A 111 -3.09 -26.12 -6.21
C ILE A 111 -3.30 -27.13 -5.07
N ARG A 112 -3.47 -26.66 -3.83
CA ARG A 112 -3.61 -27.48 -2.62
C ARG A 112 -5.06 -27.64 -2.19
N VAL A 113 -5.87 -26.58 -2.25
CA VAL A 113 -7.26 -26.56 -1.83
C VAL A 113 -8.12 -25.93 -2.92
N LYS A 114 -8.86 -26.77 -3.65
CA LYS A 114 -9.62 -26.33 -4.82
C LYS A 114 -10.81 -25.45 -4.44
N ASN A 115 -11.11 -24.50 -5.34
CA ASN A 115 -12.29 -23.64 -5.30
C ASN A 115 -12.29 -22.60 -4.17
N VAL A 116 -11.12 -22.37 -3.54
CA VAL A 116 -10.99 -21.35 -2.49
C VAL A 116 -10.64 -20.00 -3.12
N ALA A 117 -9.73 -19.99 -4.10
CA ALA A 117 -9.28 -18.78 -4.77
C ALA A 117 -10.43 -17.96 -5.38
N GLN A 118 -11.34 -18.64 -6.08
CA GLN A 118 -12.44 -17.95 -6.78
C GLN A 118 -13.37 -17.21 -5.83
N THR A 119 -13.64 -17.74 -4.63
CA THR A 119 -14.52 -17.09 -3.66
C THR A 119 -13.89 -15.80 -3.16
N TYR A 120 -12.62 -15.82 -2.77
CA TYR A 120 -11.92 -14.62 -2.29
C TYR A 120 -11.76 -13.55 -3.39
N SER A 121 -11.43 -13.95 -4.64
CA SER A 121 -11.37 -12.98 -5.75
C SER A 121 -12.73 -12.32 -6.06
N LEU A 122 -13.86 -13.01 -5.81
CA LEU A 122 -15.18 -12.40 -5.95
C LEU A 122 -15.46 -11.38 -4.84
N GLU A 123 -14.97 -11.62 -3.63
CA GLU A 123 -15.04 -10.65 -2.53
C GLU A 123 -14.21 -9.40 -2.85
N HIS A 124 -12.97 -9.57 -3.34
CA HIS A 124 -12.14 -8.47 -3.84
C HIS A 124 -12.84 -7.60 -4.88
N LYS A 125 -13.59 -8.23 -5.80
CA LYS A 125 -14.38 -7.49 -6.79
C LYS A 125 -15.51 -6.70 -6.13
N GLY A 126 -16.21 -7.29 -5.16
CA GLY A 126 -17.25 -6.60 -4.38
C GLY A 126 -16.69 -5.39 -3.63
N GLU A 127 -15.52 -5.54 -3.02
CA GLU A 127 -14.82 -4.51 -2.27
C GLU A 127 -14.26 -3.42 -3.19
N SER A 128 -13.74 -3.79 -4.35
CA SER A 128 -13.31 -2.84 -5.40
C SER A 128 -14.47 -1.95 -5.85
N ASN A 129 -15.67 -2.51 -6.04
CA ASN A 129 -16.85 -1.70 -6.38
C ASN A 129 -17.22 -0.71 -5.26
N LEU A 130 -17.01 -1.06 -3.98
CA LEU A 130 -17.21 -0.12 -2.87
C LEU A 130 -16.17 0.99 -2.89
N PHE A 131 -14.91 0.68 -3.20
CA PHE A 131 -13.87 1.70 -3.40
C PHE A 131 -14.20 2.62 -4.57
N ASP A 132 -14.68 2.10 -5.70
CA ASP A 132 -15.06 2.89 -6.87
C ASP A 132 -16.26 3.80 -6.56
N HIS A 133 -17.28 3.28 -5.87
CA HIS A 133 -18.41 4.09 -5.44
C HIS A 133 -17.98 5.21 -4.49
N LEU A 134 -17.06 4.94 -3.55
CA LEU A 134 -16.50 5.96 -2.67
C LEU A 134 -15.71 7.02 -3.44
N PHE A 135 -14.98 6.64 -4.49
CA PHE A 135 -14.30 7.58 -5.38
C PHE A 135 -15.29 8.50 -6.10
N GLU A 136 -16.37 7.94 -6.64
CA GLU A 136 -17.42 8.72 -7.30
C GLU A 136 -18.05 9.71 -6.34
N LEU A 137 -18.41 9.29 -5.12
CA LEU A 137 -18.93 10.18 -4.08
C LEU A 137 -17.97 11.34 -3.81
N LEU A 138 -16.69 11.04 -3.55
CA LEU A 138 -15.68 12.04 -3.22
C LEU A 138 -15.38 13.02 -4.35
N ASN A 139 -15.63 12.66 -5.61
CA ASN A 139 -15.33 13.49 -6.79
C ASN A 139 -16.56 14.10 -7.47
N SER A 140 -17.77 13.72 -7.06
CA SER A 140 -19.00 14.34 -7.54
C SER A 140 -19.01 15.83 -7.14
N SER A 141 -18.84 16.72 -8.13
CA SER A 141 -18.39 18.11 -7.90
C SER A 141 -19.51 19.14 -7.79
N THR A 142 -20.79 18.75 -7.81
CA THR A 142 -21.86 19.72 -8.16
C THR A 142 -23.19 19.62 -7.41
N ASP A 143 -23.37 18.67 -6.49
CA ASP A 143 -24.58 18.67 -5.66
C ASP A 143 -24.27 17.98 -4.33
N ILE A 144 -23.62 18.72 -3.41
CA ILE A 144 -23.55 18.32 -2.00
C ILE A 144 -24.96 18.52 -1.43
N GLY A 145 -25.91 17.69 -1.89
CA GLY A 145 -27.22 17.60 -1.30
C GLY A 145 -27.08 17.13 0.15
N ASP A 146 -28.13 17.33 0.94
CA ASP A 146 -28.14 16.93 2.35
C ASP A 146 -27.86 15.41 2.56
N SER A 147 -27.95 14.60 1.49
CA SER A 147 -27.65 13.17 1.50
C SER A 147 -26.16 12.83 1.42
N PHE A 148 -25.32 13.64 0.76
CA PHE A 148 -23.90 13.31 0.51
C PHE A 148 -23.13 12.91 1.78
N PRO A 149 -23.20 13.67 2.89
CA PRO A 149 -22.47 13.33 4.10
C PRO A 149 -22.91 11.99 4.70
N ARG A 150 -24.20 11.67 4.61
CA ARG A 150 -24.76 10.41 5.11
C ARG A 150 -24.36 9.24 4.23
N GLU A 151 -24.36 9.43 2.92
CA GLU A 151 -23.95 8.43 1.94
C GLU A 151 -22.46 8.12 2.07
N LEU A 152 -21.62 9.15 2.26
CA LEU A 152 -20.19 9.00 2.54
C LEU A 152 -19.92 8.18 3.80
N ALA A 153 -20.63 8.49 4.90
CA ALA A 153 -20.54 7.74 6.14
C ALA A 153 -21.01 6.28 5.98
N SER A 154 -22.11 6.05 5.24
CA SER A 154 -22.63 4.72 4.95
C SER A 154 -21.66 3.90 4.09
N CYS A 155 -21.13 4.49 3.03
CA CYS A 155 -20.20 3.83 2.11
C CYS A 155 -18.90 3.44 2.81
N THR A 156 -18.29 4.36 3.57
CA THR A 156 -17.08 4.05 4.35
C THR A 156 -17.32 2.98 5.43
N GLY A 157 -18.50 2.96 6.05
CA GLY A 157 -18.86 1.92 7.03
C GLY A 157 -19.06 0.54 6.38
N ALA A 158 -19.71 0.50 5.20
CA ALA A 158 -19.85 -0.72 4.42
C ALA A 158 -18.48 -1.28 3.99
N LEU A 159 -17.59 -0.40 3.52
CA LEU A 159 -16.23 -0.76 3.14
C LEU A 159 -15.42 -1.28 4.34
N GLN A 160 -15.47 -0.59 5.48
CA GLN A 160 -14.82 -1.04 6.71
C GLN A 160 -15.28 -2.43 7.13
N THR A 161 -16.59 -2.67 7.09
CA THR A 161 -17.18 -3.95 7.48
C THR A 161 -16.76 -5.06 6.53
N SER A 162 -16.92 -4.86 5.22
CA SER A 162 -16.57 -5.86 4.21
C SER A 162 -15.12 -6.28 4.32
N VAL A 163 -14.19 -5.32 4.22
CA VAL A 163 -12.75 -5.62 4.20
C VAL A 163 -12.28 -6.21 5.53
N SER A 164 -12.82 -5.74 6.67
CA SER A 164 -12.44 -6.33 7.97
C SER A 164 -12.90 -7.78 8.10
N GLN A 165 -14.09 -8.11 7.58
CA GLN A 165 -14.62 -9.47 7.57
C GLN A 165 -13.87 -10.37 6.59
N HIS A 166 -13.52 -9.85 5.40
CA HIS A 166 -12.64 -10.53 4.45
C HIS A 166 -11.35 -10.95 5.15
N MET A 167 -10.59 -9.98 5.65
CA MET A 167 -9.29 -10.22 6.28
C MET A 167 -9.39 -11.17 7.47
N ALA A 168 -10.49 -11.15 8.23
CA ALA A 168 -10.68 -12.07 9.35
C ALA A 168 -10.83 -13.53 8.87
N LYS A 169 -11.46 -13.77 7.73
CA LYS A 169 -11.58 -15.13 7.15
C LYS A 169 -10.24 -15.64 6.68
N GLU A 170 -9.42 -14.79 6.06
CA GLU A 170 -8.07 -15.15 5.64
C GLU A 170 -7.18 -15.48 6.83
N GLU A 171 -7.23 -14.65 7.88
CA GLU A 171 -6.46 -14.84 9.10
C GLU A 171 -6.81 -16.14 9.84
N GLU A 172 -8.06 -16.61 9.75
CA GLU A 172 -8.46 -17.90 10.29
C GLU A 172 -7.81 -19.09 9.55
N GLN A 173 -7.36 -18.89 8.31
CA GLN A 173 -6.68 -19.93 7.53
C GLN A 173 -5.15 -19.98 7.76
N VAL A 174 -4.58 -19.03 8.50
CA VAL A 174 -3.13 -18.88 8.76
C VAL A 174 -2.75 -19.45 10.12
#